data_AF-A0A1R0XQK4-F1
#
_entry.id   AF-A0A1R0XQK4-F1
#
_cell.length_a   1.000
_cell.length_b   1.000
_cell.length_c   1.000
_cell.angle_alpha   90.00
_cell.angle_beta   90.00
_cell.angle_gamma   90.00
#
_symmetry.space_group_name_H-M   'P 1'
#
loop_
_entity.id
_entity.type
_entity.pdbx_description
1 polymer ?
#
loop_
_entity_poly.entity_id
_entity_poly.type
_entity_poly.pdbx_seq_one_letter_code
_entity_poly.pdbx_strand_id
1 'polypeptide(L)'
;MRKEYLLTLSLVFLFIFPACDREQASDTVIKEVTVTSKGRVIQSIVMPLEKNTDLEEASASFQSLTADRDVSIPYVKLGEIIQIEFSDTAPDSYNLTEYILRDDGTFKYKKETATPVTVEFEDKTATFKLDSNMASFLSSDSKDYEAGATIRGFRLTGEWVDQTKEITFVVRTDAK
;
A
#
# COMPACT_ATOMS: atom_id res chain seq x y z
N MET A 1 -47.91 -63.44 20.99
CA MET A 1 -48.22 -62.40 19.99
C MET A 1 -47.68 -61.09 20.49
N ARG A 2 -46.69 -60.54 19.76
CA ARG A 2 -46.01 -59.27 20.04
C ARG A 2 -46.98 -58.10 19.93
N LYS A 3 -46.80 -57.08 20.77
CA LYS A 3 -46.95 -55.68 20.38
C LYS A 3 -46.16 -54.79 21.34
N GLU A 4 -45.14 -54.19 20.74
CA GLU A 4 -44.15 -53.24 21.24
C GLU A 4 -44.83 -51.98 21.80
N TYR A 5 -44.30 -51.41 22.89
CA TYR A 5 -44.48 -49.99 23.19
C TYR A 5 -43.10 -49.36 23.39
N LEU A 6 -42.71 -48.59 22.38
CA LEU A 6 -41.50 -47.78 22.31
C LEU A 6 -41.47 -46.79 23.48
N LEU A 7 -40.40 -46.85 24.26
CA LEU A 7 -40.07 -45.89 25.30
C LEU A 7 -38.99 -44.98 24.72
N THR A 8 -39.37 -43.85 24.12
CA THR A 8 -38.41 -42.85 23.61
C THR A 8 -38.31 -41.68 24.56
N LEU A 9 -37.30 -41.79 25.43
CA LEU A 9 -36.65 -40.75 26.20
C LEU A 9 -36.06 -39.71 25.24
N SER A 10 -36.55 -38.47 25.24
CA SER A 10 -35.89 -37.34 24.56
C SER A 10 -35.61 -36.24 25.57
N LEU A 11 -34.41 -36.32 26.16
CA LEU A 11 -33.80 -35.29 26.99
C LEU A 11 -33.05 -34.36 26.03
N VAL A 12 -33.62 -33.19 25.75
CA VAL A 12 -32.96 -32.14 24.97
C VAL A 12 -31.86 -31.52 25.82
N PHE A 13 -30.63 -31.98 25.64
CA PHE A 13 -29.44 -31.28 26.12
C PHE A 13 -29.20 -30.05 25.23
N LEU A 14 -29.56 -28.87 25.74
CA LEU A 14 -29.09 -27.59 25.23
C LEU A 14 -27.58 -27.50 25.48
N PHE A 15 -26.78 -27.88 24.48
CA PHE A 15 -25.36 -27.52 24.42
C PHE A 15 -25.27 -26.02 24.17
N ILE A 16 -25.12 -25.27 25.27
CA ILE A 16 -24.63 -23.90 25.23
C ILE A 16 -23.15 -24.02 24.88
N PHE A 17 -22.83 -23.99 23.59
CA PHE A 17 -21.45 -23.70 23.20
C PHE A 17 -21.18 -22.28 23.67
N PRO A 18 -20.24 -22.02 24.61
CA PRO A 18 -19.61 -20.72 24.60
C PRO A 18 -18.98 -20.62 23.21
N ALA A 19 -19.58 -19.80 22.36
CA ALA A 19 -18.83 -19.20 21.27
C ALA A 19 -17.69 -18.48 21.96
N CYS A 20 -16.55 -19.17 22.10
CA CYS A 20 -15.28 -18.49 22.23
C CYS A 20 -15.21 -17.64 20.97
N ASP A 21 -15.60 -16.39 21.13
CA ASP A 21 -15.25 -15.32 20.23
C ASP A 21 -13.73 -15.39 20.17
N ARG A 22 -13.23 -16.05 19.13
CA ARG A 22 -11.82 -16.12 18.86
C ARG A 22 -11.51 -14.73 18.37
N GLU A 23 -11.26 -13.82 19.32
CA GLU A 23 -10.49 -12.61 19.09
C GLU A 23 -9.30 -13.06 18.26
N GLN A 24 -9.38 -12.75 16.99
CA GLN A 24 -8.32 -12.95 16.05
C GLN A 24 -7.26 -11.97 16.55
N ALA A 25 -6.34 -12.50 17.36
CA ALA A 25 -5.13 -11.81 17.75
C ALA A 25 -4.57 -11.23 16.46
N SER A 26 -4.71 -9.91 16.32
CA SER A 26 -4.04 -9.14 15.30
C SER A 26 -2.56 -9.31 15.63
N ASP A 27 -1.93 -10.30 14.99
CA ASP A 27 -0.50 -10.46 14.99
C ASP A 27 0.09 -9.09 14.72
N THR A 28 0.70 -8.53 15.75
CA THR A 28 1.30 -7.20 15.71
C THR A 28 2.60 -7.35 14.94
N VAL A 29 2.49 -7.62 13.63
CA VAL A 29 3.61 -7.46 12.71
C VAL A 29 3.94 -5.99 12.76
N ILE A 30 4.98 -5.65 13.52
CA ILE A 30 5.51 -4.30 13.57
C ILE A 30 5.93 -3.98 12.14
N LYS A 31 5.16 -3.13 11.47
CA LYS A 31 5.51 -2.67 10.13
C LYS A 31 6.73 -1.78 10.25
N GLU A 32 7.78 -2.12 9.51
CA GLU A 32 9.02 -1.35 9.48
C GLU A 32 8.78 0.09 9.00
N VAL A 33 7.85 0.25 8.07
CA VAL A 33 7.44 1.55 7.54
C VAL A 33 5.93 1.65 7.52
N THR A 34 5.42 2.80 7.94
CA THR A 34 4.01 3.14 7.84
C THR A 34 3.85 4.38 6.98
N VAL A 35 3.10 4.25 5.88
CA VAL A 35 2.76 5.37 5.00
C VAL A 35 1.35 5.83 5.29
N THR A 36 1.12 7.13 5.47
CA THR A 36 -0.21 7.68 5.74
C THR A 36 -0.49 8.98 4.99
N SER A 37 -1.78 9.28 4.82
CA SER A 37 -2.28 10.61 4.45
C SER A 37 -3.56 10.91 5.20
N LYS A 38 -3.59 12.04 5.94
CA LYS A 38 -4.69 12.42 6.84
C LYS A 38 -5.10 11.28 7.80
N GLY A 39 -4.11 10.56 8.34
CA GLY A 39 -4.33 9.43 9.25
C GLY A 39 -4.84 8.14 8.59
N ARG A 40 -5.06 8.12 7.27
CA ARG A 40 -5.40 6.90 6.52
C ARG A 40 -4.11 6.19 6.13
N VAL A 41 -4.02 4.89 6.43
CA VAL A 41 -2.88 4.05 6.05
C VAL A 41 -2.89 3.80 4.54
N ILE A 42 -1.74 3.99 3.91
CA ILE A 42 -1.47 3.62 2.52
C ILE A 42 -0.62 2.35 2.56
N GLN A 43 -1.04 1.31 1.83
CA GLN A 43 -0.28 0.06 1.78
C GLN A 43 1.08 0.32 1.12
N SER A 44 2.12 -0.23 1.72
CA SER A 44 3.48 -0.16 1.22
C SER A 44 4.14 -1.52 1.27
N ILE A 45 5.07 -1.74 0.35
CA ILE A 45 5.98 -2.88 0.34
C ILE A 45 7.37 -2.37 0.70
N VAL A 46 8.07 -3.10 1.58
CA VAL A 46 9.46 -2.82 1.96
C VAL A 46 10.29 -4.04 1.56
N MET A 47 11.37 -3.82 0.81
CA MET A 47 12.27 -4.90 0.36
C MET A 47 13.73 -4.44 0.45
N PRO A 48 14.67 -5.37 0.69
CA PRO A 48 16.08 -5.11 0.43
C PRO A 48 16.29 -4.69 -1.02
N LEU A 49 17.17 -3.71 -1.24
CA LEU A 49 17.56 -3.30 -2.59
C LEU A 49 19.00 -3.70 -2.85
N GLU A 50 19.18 -4.62 -3.80
CA GLU A 50 20.51 -5.03 -4.26
C GLU A 50 21.09 -3.97 -5.22
N LYS A 51 22.42 -3.89 -5.28
CA LYS A 51 23.10 -3.00 -6.22
C LYS A 51 22.80 -3.44 -7.66
N ASN A 52 22.33 -2.49 -8.48
CA ASN A 52 21.98 -2.64 -9.91
C ASN A 52 20.61 -3.25 -10.24
N THR A 53 19.63 -3.23 -9.32
CA THR A 53 18.23 -3.55 -9.65
C THR A 53 17.72 -2.67 -10.79
N ASP A 54 17.31 -3.29 -11.89
CA ASP A 54 16.75 -2.58 -13.05
C ASP A 54 15.35 -2.04 -12.73
N LEU A 55 14.94 -0.99 -13.44
CA LEU A 55 13.66 -0.34 -13.30
C LEU A 55 12.48 -1.28 -13.60
N GLU A 56 12.67 -2.29 -14.46
CA GLU A 56 11.65 -3.32 -14.70
C GLU A 56 11.38 -4.17 -13.45
N GLU A 57 12.43 -4.53 -12.70
CA GLU A 57 12.26 -5.22 -11.42
C GLU A 57 11.58 -4.31 -10.38
N ALA A 58 11.85 -3.00 -10.41
CA ALA A 58 11.17 -2.01 -9.57
C ALA A 58 9.66 -1.89 -9.86
N SER A 59 9.20 -2.30 -11.06
CA SER A 59 7.77 -2.33 -11.37
C SER A 59 7.02 -3.46 -10.66
N ALA A 60 7.70 -4.55 -10.27
CA ALA A 60 7.05 -5.73 -9.68
C ALA A 60 6.33 -5.40 -8.37
N SER A 61 6.90 -4.55 -7.52
CA SER A 61 6.23 -4.13 -6.28
C SER A 61 4.99 -3.29 -6.53
N PHE A 62 5.03 -2.40 -7.54
CA PHE A 62 3.83 -1.67 -7.94
C PHE A 62 2.75 -2.60 -8.46
N GLN A 63 3.11 -3.55 -9.33
CA GLN A 63 2.17 -4.56 -9.82
C GLN A 63 1.56 -5.38 -8.68
N SER A 64 2.37 -5.75 -7.68
CA SER A 64 1.89 -6.46 -6.49
C SER A 64 0.88 -5.62 -5.69
N LEU A 65 1.14 -4.32 -5.52
CA LEU A 65 0.24 -3.40 -4.81
C LEU A 65 -1.06 -3.13 -5.58
N THR A 66 -1.04 -3.21 -6.92
CA THR A 66 -2.23 -3.01 -7.75
C THR A 66 -3.01 -4.30 -8.02
N ALA A 67 -2.37 -5.46 -7.91
CA ALA A 67 -2.99 -6.77 -8.18
C ALA A 67 -3.89 -7.26 -7.04
N ASP A 68 -3.66 -6.80 -5.82
CA ASP A 68 -4.49 -7.12 -4.66
C ASP A 68 -5.88 -6.49 -4.82
N ARG A 69 -6.86 -7.30 -5.21
CA ARG A 69 -8.23 -6.84 -5.44
C ARG A 69 -9.02 -6.62 -4.15
N ASP A 70 -8.54 -7.15 -3.03
CA ASP A 70 -9.17 -7.00 -1.72
C ASP A 70 -8.72 -5.67 -1.06
N VAL A 71 -7.63 -5.08 -1.54
CA VAL A 71 -7.15 -3.77 -1.09
C VAL A 71 -7.39 -2.69 -2.15
N SER A 72 -8.32 -1.79 -1.86
CA SER A 72 -8.54 -0.60 -2.69
C SER A 72 -7.35 0.37 -2.54
N ILE A 73 -6.73 0.75 -3.66
CA ILE A 73 -5.74 1.84 -3.71
C ILE A 73 -6.40 3.13 -3.21
N PRO A 74 -5.89 3.77 -2.14
CA PRO A 74 -6.54 4.92 -1.54
C PRO A 74 -6.45 6.16 -2.43
N TYR A 75 -7.54 6.94 -2.48
CA TYR A 75 -7.54 8.26 -3.08
C TYR A 75 -6.89 9.29 -2.12
N VAL A 76 -5.91 10.03 -2.64
CA VAL A 76 -5.25 11.15 -1.95
C VAL A 76 -5.44 12.41 -2.79
N LYS A 77 -5.97 13.46 -2.17
CA LYS A 77 -6.23 14.72 -2.88
C LYS A 77 -4.93 15.47 -3.10
N LEU A 78 -4.79 16.14 -4.25
CA LEU A 78 -3.66 17.03 -4.50
C LEU A 78 -3.58 18.12 -3.40
N GLY A 79 -2.36 18.40 -2.97
CA GLY A 79 -2.06 19.29 -1.85
C GLY A 79 -2.14 18.63 -0.46
N GLU A 80 -2.58 17.38 -0.34
CA GLU A 80 -2.50 16.64 0.93
C GLU A 80 -1.05 16.25 1.24
N ILE A 81 -0.74 16.14 2.53
CA ILE A 81 0.55 15.66 3.01
C ILE A 81 0.53 14.14 3.06
N ILE A 82 1.54 13.53 2.48
CA ILE A 82 1.88 12.12 2.67
C ILE A 82 3.02 12.07 3.68
N GLN A 83 2.87 11.19 4.66
CA GLN A 83 3.84 10.93 5.72
C GLN A 83 4.35 9.50 5.62
N ILE A 84 5.66 9.33 5.72
CA ILE A 84 6.35 8.04 5.76
C ILE A 84 7.07 7.98 7.12
N GLU A 85 6.58 7.11 8.00
CA GLU A 85 7.14 6.91 9.34
C GLU A 85 7.97 5.63 9.36
N PHE A 86 9.24 5.75 9.77
CA PHE A 86 10.17 4.64 9.94
C PHE A 86 10.14 4.18 11.39
N SER A 87 9.93 2.88 11.63
CA SER A 87 9.79 2.35 13.00
C SER A 87 11.07 2.52 13.83
N ASP A 88 12.24 2.40 13.18
CA ASP A 88 13.54 2.41 13.86
C ASP A 88 14.36 3.69 13.58
N THR A 89 14.99 3.80 12.42
CA THR A 89 15.79 4.97 12.06
C THR A 89 15.43 5.44 10.65
N ALA A 90 15.43 6.76 10.43
CA ALA A 90 15.37 7.29 9.08
C ALA A 90 16.64 6.91 8.29
N PRO A 91 16.58 6.80 6.96
CA PRO A 91 17.76 6.53 6.15
C PRO A 91 18.75 7.71 6.19
N ASP A 92 20.04 7.40 6.12
CA ASP A 92 21.14 8.37 6.03
C ASP A 92 21.09 9.16 4.72
N SER A 93 20.66 8.50 3.63
CA SER A 93 20.47 9.10 2.31
C SER A 93 19.21 8.54 1.65
N TYR A 94 18.57 9.32 0.77
CA TYR A 94 17.34 8.90 0.13
C TYR A 94 17.20 9.37 -1.32
N ASN A 95 16.37 8.66 -2.06
CA ASN A 95 15.79 9.11 -3.31
C ASN A 95 14.32 8.71 -3.37
N LEU A 96 13.41 9.71 -3.44
CA LEU A 96 11.99 9.46 -3.70
C LEU A 96 11.68 9.83 -5.14
N THR A 97 11.20 8.86 -5.91
CA THR A 97 10.79 9.04 -7.29
C THR A 97 9.33 8.65 -7.48
N GLU A 98 8.62 9.45 -8.25
CA GLU A 98 7.23 9.27 -8.61
C GLU A 98 7.07 8.82 -10.07
N TYR A 99 6.10 7.93 -10.31
CA TYR A 99 5.73 7.41 -11.61
C TYR A 99 4.21 7.45 -11.81
N ILE A 100 3.76 7.67 -13.05
CA ILE A 100 2.38 7.43 -13.45
C ILE A 100 2.24 5.97 -13.87
N LEU A 101 1.27 5.26 -13.30
CA LEU A 101 1.05 3.83 -13.51
C LEU A 101 -0.20 3.57 -14.36
N ARG A 102 -0.26 2.40 -14.99
CA ARG A 102 -1.49 1.79 -15.49
C ARG A 102 -2.21 1.05 -14.35
N ASP A 103 -3.44 0.61 -14.61
CA ASP A 103 -4.24 -0.16 -13.65
C ASP A 103 -3.58 -1.48 -13.21
N ASP A 104 -2.66 -2.02 -14.02
CA ASP A 104 -1.89 -3.23 -13.71
C ASP A 104 -0.60 -2.96 -12.94
N GLY A 105 -0.33 -1.70 -12.57
CA GLY A 105 0.87 -1.28 -11.84
C GLY A 105 2.12 -1.09 -12.71
N THR A 106 2.04 -1.32 -14.02
CA THR A 106 3.16 -1.03 -14.94
C THR A 106 3.30 0.47 -15.19
N PHE A 107 4.51 0.92 -15.54
CA PHE A 107 4.74 2.32 -15.88
C PHE A 107 3.97 2.73 -17.14
N LYS A 108 3.13 3.75 -17.01
CA LYS A 108 2.36 4.30 -18.14
C LYS A 108 3.27 4.96 -19.17
N TYR A 109 4.31 5.64 -18.69
CA TYR A 109 5.28 6.38 -19.49
C TYR A 109 6.70 5.85 -19.24
N LYS A 110 7.64 6.31 -20.08
CA LYS A 110 9.05 5.93 -19.94
C LYS A 110 9.68 6.58 -18.70
N LYS A 111 10.78 6.00 -18.21
CA LYS A 111 11.48 6.44 -16.99
C LYS A 111 11.91 7.90 -16.99
N GLU A 112 12.11 8.51 -18.15
CA GLU A 112 12.50 9.92 -18.27
C GLU A 112 11.38 10.88 -17.83
N THR A 113 10.14 10.37 -17.70
CA THR A 113 9.00 11.12 -17.14
C THR A 113 8.88 10.97 -15.62
N ALA A 114 9.69 10.10 -15.01
CA ALA A 114 9.71 9.92 -13.57
C ALA A 114 10.12 11.23 -12.90
N THR A 115 9.40 11.60 -11.85
CA THR A 115 9.56 12.91 -11.22
C THR A 115 10.19 12.73 -9.84
N PRO A 116 11.34 13.35 -9.54
CA PRO A 116 11.89 13.34 -8.20
C PRO A 116 10.97 14.12 -7.26
N VAL A 117 10.79 13.60 -6.04
CA VAL A 117 10.00 14.24 -4.99
C VAL A 117 10.93 14.60 -3.85
N THR A 118 10.91 15.87 -3.47
CA THR A 118 11.62 16.33 -2.26
C THR A 118 10.77 16.02 -1.04
N VAL A 119 11.36 15.41 -0.03
CA VAL A 119 10.73 15.20 1.27
C VAL A 119 11.44 16.02 2.34
N GLU A 120 10.68 16.45 3.34
CA GLU A 120 11.18 17.05 4.56
C GLU A 120 11.29 15.96 5.63
N PHE A 121 12.46 15.87 6.26
CA PHE A 121 12.70 14.92 7.35
C PHE A 121 12.64 15.62 8.70
N GLU A 122 11.88 15.03 9.63
CA GLU A 122 11.90 15.35 11.05
C GLU A 122 11.98 14.03 11.82
N ASP A 123 13.11 13.81 12.51
CA ASP A 123 13.45 12.55 13.17
C ASP A 123 13.28 11.31 12.27
N LYS A 124 12.29 10.46 12.58
CA LYS A 124 11.98 9.21 11.88
C LYS A 124 10.84 9.36 10.88
N THR A 125 10.53 10.59 10.48
CA THR A 125 9.37 10.88 9.65
C THR A 125 9.80 11.69 8.44
N ALA A 126 9.51 11.17 7.25
CA ALA A 126 9.58 11.93 6.01
C ALA A 126 8.17 12.42 5.63
N THR A 127 8.06 13.67 5.22
CA THR A 127 6.80 14.24 4.73
C THR A 127 6.98 14.91 3.39
N PHE A 128 5.95 14.85 2.55
CA PHE A 128 5.88 15.66 1.34
C PHE A 128 4.45 15.99 0.99
N LYS A 129 4.27 17.09 0.29
CA LYS A 129 2.98 17.51 -0.25
C LYS A 129 2.77 16.85 -1.61
N LEU A 130 1.61 16.22 -1.80
CA LEU A 130 1.25 15.60 -3.06
C LEU A 130 0.89 16.66 -4.11
N ASP A 131 1.89 17.17 -4.81
CA ASP A 131 1.72 18.15 -5.88
C ASP A 131 1.20 17.52 -7.18
N SER A 132 0.71 18.36 -8.09
CA SER A 132 0.34 17.94 -9.45
C SER A 132 1.57 17.40 -10.20
N ASN A 133 1.38 16.32 -10.96
CA ASN A 133 2.43 15.76 -11.80
C ASN A 133 2.16 16.11 -13.27
N MET A 134 3.12 16.73 -13.96
CA MET A 134 2.94 17.12 -15.36
C MET A 134 2.66 15.94 -16.31
N ALA A 135 3.14 14.74 -15.98
CA ALA A 135 2.91 13.54 -16.77
C ALA A 135 1.44 13.08 -16.72
N SER A 136 0.64 13.46 -15.72
CA SER A 136 -0.80 13.15 -15.67
C SER A 136 -1.57 13.77 -16.85
N PHE A 137 -1.03 14.85 -17.44
CA PHE A 137 -1.63 15.57 -18.58
C PHE A 137 -1.19 15.05 -19.94
N LEU A 138 -0.34 14.02 -20.00
CA LEU A 138 0.17 13.50 -21.26
C LEU A 138 -0.73 12.43 -21.87
N SER A 139 -1.86 12.08 -21.23
CA SER A 139 -2.76 11.05 -21.75
C SER A 139 -3.68 11.58 -22.85
N SER A 140 -3.88 10.76 -23.89
CA SER A 140 -4.93 10.99 -24.89
C SER A 140 -6.24 10.29 -24.55
N ASP A 141 -6.29 9.45 -23.50
CA ASP A 141 -7.52 8.81 -23.06
C ASP A 141 -8.26 9.73 -22.08
N SER A 142 -9.50 10.10 -22.43
CA SER A 142 -10.33 10.99 -21.62
C SER A 142 -10.63 10.42 -20.23
N LYS A 143 -10.63 9.10 -20.07
CA LYS A 143 -10.93 8.44 -18.79
C LYS A 143 -9.88 8.73 -17.72
N ASP A 144 -8.64 8.99 -18.12
CA ASP A 144 -7.56 9.32 -17.18
C ASP A 144 -7.74 10.66 -16.47
N TYR A 145 -8.65 11.50 -16.98
CA TYR A 145 -9.00 12.79 -16.40
C TYR A 145 -10.24 12.76 -15.51
N GLU A 146 -10.86 11.58 -15.34
CA GLU A 146 -11.92 11.39 -14.36
C GLU A 146 -11.35 11.50 -12.93
N ALA A 147 -12.21 11.84 -11.97
CA ALA A 147 -11.79 12.01 -10.58
C ALA A 147 -11.19 10.71 -10.01
N GLY A 148 -10.00 10.79 -9.43
CA GLY A 148 -9.27 9.64 -8.87
C GLY A 148 -8.75 8.63 -9.91
N ALA A 149 -8.82 8.93 -11.22
CA ALA A 149 -8.41 7.99 -12.26
C ALA A 149 -6.89 7.84 -12.37
N THR A 150 -6.11 8.85 -11.99
CA THR A 150 -4.64 8.81 -12.09
C THR A 150 -4.05 7.96 -10.97
N ILE A 151 -3.36 6.86 -11.32
CA ILE A 151 -2.59 6.04 -10.39
C ILE A 151 -1.15 6.53 -10.36
N ARG A 152 -0.65 6.82 -9.16
CA ARG A 152 0.73 7.29 -8.93
C ARG A 152 1.45 6.30 -8.04
N GLY A 153 2.59 5.82 -8.52
CA GLY A 153 3.52 4.96 -7.79
C GLY A 153 4.67 5.77 -7.24
N PHE A 154 5.00 5.56 -5.98
CA PHE A 154 6.12 6.20 -5.30
C PHE A 154 7.13 5.15 -4.90
N ARG A 155 8.40 5.40 -5.25
CA ARG A 155 9.53 4.54 -4.92
C ARG A 155 10.53 5.35 -4.11
N LEU A 156 10.65 5.03 -2.83
CA LEU A 156 11.69 5.54 -1.96
C LEU A 156 12.82 4.51 -1.87
N THR A 157 14.00 4.87 -2.34
CA THR A 157 15.23 4.15 -2.01
C THR A 157 15.89 4.85 -0.83
N GLY A 158 16.13 4.13 0.25
CA GLY A 158 16.84 4.61 1.43
C GLY A 158 18.14 3.84 1.64
N GLU A 159 19.20 4.54 2.01
CA GLU A 159 20.46 3.95 2.46
C GLU A 159 20.59 4.12 3.98
N TRP A 160 20.80 3.02 4.67
CA TRP A 160 21.22 2.96 6.07
C TRP A 160 22.64 2.38 6.13
N VAL A 161 23.32 2.59 7.26
CA VAL A 161 24.69 2.09 7.52
C VAL A 161 24.98 0.68 6.97
N ASP A 162 24.08 -0.29 7.21
CA ASP A 162 24.31 -1.69 6.88
C ASP A 162 23.47 -2.23 5.70
N GLN A 163 22.55 -1.42 5.16
CA GLN A 163 21.57 -1.91 4.19
C GLN A 163 20.98 -0.79 3.33
N THR A 164 20.63 -1.13 2.09
CA THR A 164 19.77 -0.31 1.23
C THR A 164 18.42 -0.98 1.13
N LYS A 165 17.35 -0.20 1.28
CA LYS A 165 15.97 -0.69 1.11
C LYS A 165 15.22 0.13 0.10
N GLU A 166 14.27 -0.54 -0.52
CA GLU A 166 13.24 0.07 -1.32
C GLU A 166 11.90 0.00 -0.59
N ILE A 167 11.20 1.13 -0.57
CA ILE A 167 9.84 1.26 -0.07
C ILE A 167 8.98 1.76 -1.23
N THR A 168 7.96 0.98 -1.59
CA THR A 168 7.01 1.34 -2.65
C THR A 168 5.61 1.47 -2.09
N PHE A 169 4.86 2.45 -2.61
CA PHE A 169 3.44 2.61 -2.32
C PHE A 169 2.72 3.24 -3.52
N VAL A 170 1.40 3.07 -3.56
CA VAL A 170 0.56 3.52 -4.67
C VAL A 170 -0.65 4.28 -4.15
N VAL A 171 -1.03 5.36 -4.84
CA VAL A 171 -2.22 6.15 -4.54
C VAL A 171 -2.99 6.48 -5.82
N ARG A 172 -4.29 6.73 -5.67
CA ARG A 172 -5.15 7.32 -6.70
C ARG A 172 -5.30 8.82 -6.48
N THR A 173 -5.32 9.59 -7.56
CA THR A 173 -5.36 11.06 -7.53
C THR A 173 -6.14 11.61 -8.73
N ASP A 174 -6.50 12.88 -8.66
CA ASP A 174 -6.94 13.63 -9.83
C ASP A 174 -5.73 14.03 -10.68
N ALA A 175 -5.94 14.21 -11.99
CA ALA A 175 -4.89 14.76 -12.86
C ALA A 175 -4.53 16.22 -12.49
N LYS A 176 -5.50 16.99 -11.96
CA LYS A 176 -5.40 18.43 -11.61
C LYS A 176 -6.23 18.81 -10.39
#